data_AF-A0A3A0BPF3-F1
#
_entry.id   AF-A0A3A0BPF3-F1
#
_cell.length_a   1.000
_cell.length_b   1.000
_cell.length_c   1.000
_cell.angle_alpha   90.00
_cell.angle_beta   90.00
_cell.angle_gamma   90.00
#
_symmetry.space_group_name_H-M   'P 1'
#
loop_
_entity.id
_entity.type
_entity.pdbx_description
1 polymer ?
#
loop_
_entity_poly.entity_id
_entity_poly.type
_entity_poly.pdbx_seq_one_letter_code
_entity_poly.pdbx_strand_id
1 'polypeptide(L)'
;DFIGIFEVMNDLPVTIRTLDPPLHEFLPHSEREQADLAAKLGVPAEKIKAKVEALHEFNPMLGHRGCRLGVVYPEITEMQARAILEAACAVAKQGKKVLPEIMIPLVGHINELKLQAQIVRETAAKVFAEQGTKVDYLVGTMIELPRAAIVADQIAQEAEFFSYGTNDLTQTTFGLSRDDAGRFLPFYVEHEILPYDPFQTIDVEGVGELMRWGVKRGRETRPKLKVGICGEHGGDPASVKLCHKLGLNYVSCSPFRVPIARLAAAQAALEEVDKD
;
A
#
# COMPACT_ATOMS: atom_id res chain seq x y z
N ASP A 1 11.55 16.01 -0.27
CA ASP A 1 10.69 15.12 -1.07
C ASP A 1 9.21 15.47 -0.94
N PHE A 2 8.56 15.22 0.21
CA PHE A 2 7.10 15.40 0.36
C PHE A 2 6.59 16.81 0.05
N ILE A 3 7.34 17.88 0.38
CA ILE A 3 6.97 19.25 0.01
C ILE A 3 6.75 19.37 -1.51
N GLY A 4 7.72 18.89 -2.30
CA GLY A 4 7.61 18.94 -3.77
C GLY A 4 6.44 18.11 -4.30
N ILE A 5 6.17 16.96 -3.71
CA ILE A 5 5.01 16.13 -4.07
C ILE A 5 3.70 16.90 -3.80
N PHE A 6 3.54 17.47 -2.61
CA PHE A 6 2.34 18.22 -2.26
C PHE A 6 2.17 19.48 -3.10
N GLU A 7 3.26 20.19 -3.43
CA GLU A 7 3.21 21.37 -4.30
C GLU A 7 2.77 21.02 -5.73
N VAL A 8 3.23 19.90 -6.28
CA VAL A 8 2.83 19.44 -7.62
C VAL A 8 1.37 18.98 -7.65
N MET A 9 0.92 18.30 -6.59
CA MET A 9 -0.43 17.73 -6.55
C MET A 9 -1.52 18.77 -6.33
N ASN A 10 -1.19 19.97 -5.81
CA ASN A 10 -2.03 21.18 -5.77
C ASN A 10 -3.54 20.90 -5.53
N ASP A 11 -3.92 20.78 -4.26
CA ASP A 11 -5.28 20.52 -3.78
C ASP A 11 -5.85 19.11 -4.07
N LEU A 12 -5.08 18.22 -4.71
CA LEU A 12 -5.46 16.82 -4.88
C LEU A 12 -4.97 15.93 -3.72
N PRO A 13 -5.71 14.85 -3.37
CA PRO A 13 -5.31 13.91 -2.32
C PRO A 13 -4.03 13.16 -2.70
N VAL A 14 -3.15 12.98 -1.72
CA VAL A 14 -1.88 12.25 -1.88
C VAL A 14 -1.79 11.16 -0.83
N THR A 15 -1.92 9.91 -1.27
CA THR A 15 -1.80 8.74 -0.42
C THR A 15 -0.33 8.28 -0.35
N ILE A 16 0.25 8.32 0.84
CA ILE A 16 1.63 7.94 1.11
C ILE A 16 1.63 6.67 1.94
N ARG A 17 2.22 5.62 1.37
CA ARG A 17 2.43 4.34 2.06
C ARG A 17 3.66 4.44 2.97
N THR A 18 3.54 3.99 4.22
CA THR A 18 4.70 3.88 5.12
C THR A 18 5.65 2.77 4.64
N LEU A 19 6.82 2.67 5.28
CA LEU A 19 7.87 1.74 4.86
C LEU A 19 7.33 0.30 4.79
N ASP A 20 7.56 -0.32 3.64
CA ASP A 20 7.02 -1.63 3.31
C ASP A 20 8.09 -2.73 3.20
N PRO A 21 9.25 -2.55 2.55
CA PRO A 21 10.22 -3.64 2.39
C PRO A 21 10.90 -4.03 3.72
N PRO A 22 11.35 -5.30 3.83
CA PRO A 22 12.14 -5.77 4.96
C PRO A 22 13.52 -5.10 5.01
N LEU A 23 14.13 -5.06 6.20
CA LEU A 23 15.39 -4.35 6.42
C LEU A 23 16.57 -4.91 5.60
N HIS A 24 16.56 -6.19 5.23
CA HIS A 24 17.65 -6.78 4.46
C HIS A 24 17.75 -6.26 3.02
N GLU A 25 16.68 -5.68 2.46
CA GLU A 25 16.75 -5.03 1.13
C GLU A 25 17.62 -3.77 1.15
N PHE A 26 17.84 -3.16 2.33
CA PHE A 26 18.69 -1.98 2.48
C PHE A 26 20.14 -2.32 2.87
N LEU A 27 20.46 -3.61 3.03
CA LEU A 27 21.77 -4.05 3.45
C LEU A 27 22.63 -4.48 2.26
N PRO A 28 23.96 -4.25 2.34
CA PRO A 28 24.88 -4.67 1.29
C PRO A 28 24.94 -6.19 1.15
N HIS A 29 24.90 -6.66 -0.09
CA HIS A 29 24.88 -8.10 -0.41
C HIS A 29 26.27 -8.69 -0.60
N SER A 30 27.26 -7.88 -1.01
CA SER A 30 28.63 -8.35 -1.21
C SER A 30 29.50 -8.14 0.03
N GLU A 31 30.46 -9.02 0.26
CA GLU A 31 31.43 -8.89 1.38
C GLU A 31 32.22 -7.58 1.29
N ARG A 32 32.53 -7.12 0.07
CA ARG A 32 33.20 -5.83 -0.15
C ARG A 32 32.35 -4.66 0.33
N GLU A 33 31.08 -4.58 -0.07
CA GLU A 33 30.20 -3.50 0.35
C GLU A 33 29.90 -3.54 1.86
N GLN A 34 29.85 -4.74 2.45
CA GLN A 34 29.74 -4.93 3.90
C GLN A 34 30.98 -4.36 4.62
N ALA A 35 32.18 -4.60 4.11
CA ALA A 35 33.42 -4.02 4.66
C ALA A 35 33.44 -2.48 4.53
N ASP A 36 33.00 -1.95 3.39
CA ASP A 36 32.89 -0.50 3.17
C ASP A 36 31.89 0.15 4.15
N LEU A 37 30.76 -0.51 4.40
CA LEU A 37 29.77 -0.05 5.38
C LEU A 37 30.32 -0.11 6.82
N ALA A 38 31.04 -1.18 7.16
CA ALA A 38 31.66 -1.36 8.47
C ALA A 38 32.67 -0.23 8.75
N ALA A 39 33.50 0.11 7.76
CA ALA A 39 34.46 1.21 7.84
C ALA A 39 33.76 2.56 8.04
N LYS A 40 32.68 2.84 7.29
CA LYS A 40 31.89 4.08 7.43
C LYS A 40 31.25 4.23 8.81
N LEU A 41 30.79 3.13 9.39
CA LEU A 41 30.13 3.12 10.70
C LEU A 41 31.11 2.99 11.87
N GLY A 42 32.40 2.74 11.61
CA GLY A 42 33.41 2.54 12.65
C GLY A 42 33.19 1.26 13.47
N VAL A 43 32.66 0.20 12.86
CA VAL A 43 32.39 -1.10 13.51
C VAL A 43 33.13 -2.24 12.82
N PRO A 44 33.39 -3.38 13.49
CA PRO A 44 33.95 -4.56 12.83
C PRO A 44 33.07 -5.09 11.70
N ALA A 45 33.68 -5.57 10.61
CA ALA A 45 32.96 -6.10 9.45
C ALA A 45 32.09 -7.32 9.80
N GLU A 46 32.53 -8.11 10.77
CA GLU A 46 31.88 -9.28 11.35
C GLU A 46 30.55 -8.90 12.00
N LYS A 47 30.46 -7.69 12.57
CA LYS A 47 29.20 -7.18 13.14
C LYS A 47 28.19 -6.87 12.03
N ILE A 48 28.65 -6.34 10.90
CA ILE A 48 27.80 -6.12 9.72
C ILE A 48 27.36 -7.46 9.14
N LYS A 49 28.29 -8.38 8.91
CA LYS A 49 28.02 -9.73 8.38
C LYS A 49 26.99 -10.47 9.24
N ALA A 50 27.20 -10.52 10.55
CA ALA A 50 26.26 -11.14 11.48
C ALA A 50 24.87 -10.48 11.44
N LYS A 51 24.79 -9.16 11.22
CA LYS A 51 23.52 -8.45 11.09
C LYS A 51 22.82 -8.75 9.77
N VAL A 52 23.56 -8.87 8.67
CA VAL A 52 23.01 -9.30 7.37
C VAL A 52 22.45 -10.71 7.47
N GLU A 53 23.22 -11.65 8.03
CA GLU A 53 22.79 -13.03 8.26
C GLU A 53 21.56 -13.10 9.17
N ALA A 54 21.52 -12.32 10.26
CA ALA A 54 20.38 -12.30 11.19
C ALA A 54 19.10 -11.69 10.61
N LEU A 55 19.20 -10.84 9.58
CA LEU A 55 18.05 -10.24 8.90
C LEU A 55 17.66 -10.97 7.61
N HIS A 56 18.41 -12.00 7.24
CA HIS A 56 18.07 -12.86 6.11
C HIS A 56 16.79 -13.65 6.42
N GLU A 57 15.87 -13.67 5.46
CA GLU A 57 14.61 -14.39 5.57
C GLU A 57 14.45 -15.35 4.39
N PHE A 58 13.90 -16.54 4.67
CA PHE A 58 13.64 -17.54 3.63
C PHE A 58 12.61 -17.08 2.60
N ASN A 59 11.57 -16.36 3.05
CA ASN A 59 10.50 -15.83 2.21
C ASN A 59 10.26 -14.34 2.54
N PRO A 60 11.12 -13.42 2.04
CA PRO A 60 11.05 -11.99 2.36
C PRO A 60 9.68 -11.35 2.14
N MET A 61 8.95 -11.79 1.10
CA MET A 61 7.61 -11.30 0.78
C MET A 61 6.61 -11.49 1.94
N LEU A 62 6.77 -12.53 2.75
CA LEU A 62 5.90 -12.81 3.90
C LEU A 62 6.57 -12.52 5.25
N GLY A 63 7.75 -11.87 5.23
CA GLY A 63 8.62 -11.70 6.39
C GLY A 63 8.33 -10.50 7.29
N HIS A 64 9.39 -10.01 7.94
CA HIS A 64 9.38 -8.90 8.89
C HIS A 64 9.46 -7.55 8.17
N ARG A 65 8.30 -7.13 7.67
CA ARG A 65 8.15 -5.96 6.81
C ARG A 65 6.82 -5.23 7.07
N GLY A 66 6.56 -4.13 6.37
CA GLY A 66 5.32 -3.36 6.49
C GLY A 66 4.95 -2.98 7.92
N CYS A 67 3.67 -3.10 8.30
CA CYS A 67 3.22 -2.75 9.66
C CYS A 67 3.92 -3.55 10.76
N ARG A 68 4.39 -4.78 10.49
CA ARG A 68 5.07 -5.62 11.48
C ARG A 68 6.37 -4.98 11.91
N LEU A 69 7.12 -4.43 10.94
CA LEU A 69 8.34 -3.69 11.20
C LEU A 69 8.04 -2.42 12.01
N GLY A 70 7.01 -1.67 11.63
CA GLY A 70 6.58 -0.48 12.37
C GLY A 70 6.03 -0.75 13.77
N VAL A 71 5.54 -1.96 14.05
CA VAL A 71 5.12 -2.38 15.40
C VAL A 71 6.32 -2.65 16.29
N VAL A 72 7.36 -3.29 15.76
CA VAL A 72 8.59 -3.60 16.51
C VAL A 72 9.50 -2.37 16.65
N TYR A 73 9.57 -1.53 15.62
CA TYR A 73 10.38 -0.32 15.55
C TYR A 73 9.49 0.90 15.28
N PRO A 74 8.69 1.34 16.27
CA PRO A 74 7.72 2.43 16.13
C PRO A 74 8.35 3.76 15.69
N GLU A 75 9.62 3.97 15.98
CA GLU A 75 10.39 5.15 15.56
C GLU A 75 10.43 5.34 14.04
N ILE A 76 10.31 4.26 13.25
CA ILE A 76 10.28 4.33 11.78
C ILE A 76 8.98 5.02 11.34
N THR A 77 7.84 4.55 11.86
CA THR A 77 6.53 5.12 11.55
C THR A 77 6.41 6.55 12.10
N GLU A 78 6.91 6.82 13.31
CA GLU A 78 6.96 8.17 13.87
C GLU A 78 7.75 9.13 12.97
N MET A 79 8.95 8.73 12.53
CA MET A 79 9.78 9.55 11.64
C MET A 79 9.08 9.84 10.31
N GLN A 80 8.50 8.81 9.67
CA GLN A 80 7.80 9.00 8.39
C GLN A 80 6.55 9.87 8.53
N ALA A 81 5.73 9.63 9.56
CA ALA A 81 4.54 10.44 9.84
C ALA A 81 4.91 11.90 10.08
N ARG A 82 5.95 12.15 10.89
CA ARG A 82 6.48 13.49 11.14
C ARG A 82 6.90 14.17 9.83
N ALA A 83 7.72 13.51 9.01
CA ALA A 83 8.19 14.07 7.75
C ALA A 83 7.05 14.42 6.78
N ILE A 84 6.02 13.56 6.69
CA ILE A 84 4.83 13.79 5.88
C ILE A 84 4.06 15.02 6.38
N LEU A 85 3.80 15.09 7.68
CA LEU A 85 2.95 16.11 8.28
C LEU A 85 3.65 17.47 8.39
N GLU A 86 4.95 17.50 8.67
CA GLU A 86 5.76 18.73 8.62
C GLU A 86 5.78 19.30 7.21
N ALA A 87 5.95 18.45 6.19
CA ALA A 87 5.88 18.88 4.80
C ALA A 87 4.49 19.42 4.44
N ALA A 88 3.41 18.74 4.86
CA ALA A 88 2.05 19.21 4.64
C ALA A 88 1.80 20.57 5.31
N CYS A 89 2.25 20.77 6.55
CA CYS A 89 2.19 22.05 7.25
C CYS A 89 2.99 23.15 6.54
N ALA A 90 4.19 22.83 6.05
CA ALA A 90 5.04 23.77 5.34
C ALA A 90 4.36 24.28 4.05
N VAL A 91 3.73 23.38 3.29
CA VAL A 91 2.97 23.75 2.07
C VAL A 91 1.69 24.51 2.43
N ALA A 92 0.98 24.10 3.48
CA ALA A 92 -0.24 24.78 3.94
C ALA A 92 0.02 26.23 4.39
N LYS A 93 1.16 26.50 5.04
CA LYS A 93 1.58 27.86 5.42
C LYS A 93 1.81 28.78 4.22
N GLN A 94 2.01 28.23 3.02
CA GLN A 94 2.07 29.00 1.77
C GLN A 94 0.67 29.34 1.20
N GLY A 95 -0.42 28.97 1.90
CA GLY A 95 -1.79 29.20 1.47
C GLY A 95 -2.33 28.18 0.46
N LYS A 96 -1.61 27.07 0.22
CA LYS A 96 -2.03 25.97 -0.66
C LYS A 96 -2.80 24.92 0.14
N LYS A 97 -3.79 24.26 -0.46
CA LYS A 97 -4.51 23.18 0.21
C LYS A 97 -3.79 21.84 -0.01
N VAL A 98 -3.68 21.07 1.06
CA VAL A 98 -2.95 19.80 1.09
C VAL A 98 -3.84 18.75 1.73
N LEU A 99 -3.91 17.56 1.13
CA LEU A 99 -4.79 16.47 1.54
C LEU A 99 -3.97 15.17 1.69
N PRO A 100 -3.12 15.08 2.74
CA PRO A 100 -2.32 13.88 2.99
C PRO A 100 -3.17 12.70 3.48
N GLU A 101 -2.94 11.53 2.92
CA GLU A 101 -3.51 10.26 3.37
C GLU A 101 -2.35 9.32 3.74
N ILE A 102 -2.26 8.89 4.99
CA ILE A 102 -1.18 8.02 5.48
C ILE A 102 -1.70 6.58 5.48
N MET A 103 -1.04 5.70 4.73
CA MET A 103 -1.47 4.33 4.51
C MET A 103 -0.50 3.33 5.15
N ILE A 104 -1.03 2.48 6.03
CA ILE A 104 -0.28 1.41 6.69
C ILE A 104 -0.35 0.12 5.85
N PRO A 105 0.79 -0.43 5.38
CA PRO A 105 0.84 -1.65 4.58
C PRO A 105 0.82 -2.92 5.43
N LEU A 106 0.50 -4.04 4.79
CA LEU A 106 0.59 -5.43 5.26
C LEU A 106 -0.19 -5.74 6.55
N VAL A 107 -1.24 -4.97 6.81
CA VAL A 107 -2.12 -5.18 7.97
C VAL A 107 -2.91 -6.47 7.77
N GLY A 108 -2.86 -7.36 8.76
CA GLY A 108 -3.71 -8.57 8.81
C GLY A 108 -4.74 -8.53 9.93
N HIS A 109 -4.51 -7.72 10.98
CA HIS A 109 -5.31 -7.65 12.19
C HIS A 109 -5.55 -6.19 12.65
N ILE A 110 -6.74 -5.90 13.19
CA ILE A 110 -7.13 -4.55 13.63
C ILE A 110 -6.13 -3.94 14.63
N ASN A 111 -5.61 -4.75 15.57
CA ASN A 111 -4.63 -4.28 16.55
C ASN A 111 -3.28 -3.85 15.92
N GLU A 112 -2.86 -4.46 14.81
CA GLU A 112 -1.67 -3.99 14.09
C GLU A 112 -1.92 -2.57 13.56
N LEU A 113 -3.08 -2.35 12.93
CA LEU A 113 -3.47 -1.04 12.44
C LEU A 113 -3.63 -0.03 13.59
N LYS A 114 -4.29 -0.39 14.69
CA LYS A 114 -4.49 0.50 15.85
C LYS A 114 -3.16 1.03 16.41
N LEU A 115 -2.16 0.16 16.57
CA LEU A 115 -0.85 0.57 17.08
C LEU A 115 -0.18 1.59 16.14
N GLN A 116 -0.18 1.32 14.83
CA GLN A 116 0.40 2.24 13.84
C GLN A 116 -0.38 3.55 13.74
N ALA A 117 -1.71 3.45 13.73
CA ALA A 117 -2.65 4.57 13.67
C ALA A 117 -2.52 5.50 14.89
N GLN A 118 -2.27 4.95 16.07
CA GLN A 118 -1.98 5.70 17.28
C GLN A 118 -0.69 6.50 17.15
N ILE A 119 0.42 5.86 16.71
CA ILE A 119 1.71 6.54 16.49
C ILE A 119 1.53 7.73 15.55
N VAL A 120 0.86 7.53 14.41
CA VAL A 120 0.61 8.60 13.43
C VAL A 120 -0.17 9.76 14.06
N ARG A 121 -1.22 9.48 14.84
CA ARG A 121 -2.06 10.52 15.47
C ARG A 121 -1.34 11.29 16.56
N GLU A 122 -0.55 10.61 17.39
CA GLU A 122 0.27 11.24 18.42
C GLU A 122 1.35 12.14 17.79
N THR A 123 2.01 11.66 16.75
CA THR A 123 2.99 12.45 16.00
C THR A 123 2.34 13.66 15.35
N ALA A 124 1.16 13.51 14.75
CA ALA A 124 0.41 14.63 14.18
C ALA A 124 0.11 15.71 15.22
N ALA A 125 -0.34 15.33 16.42
CA ALA A 125 -0.61 16.27 17.49
C ALA A 125 0.66 17.06 17.89
N LYS A 126 1.80 16.38 18.03
CA LYS A 126 3.10 17.02 18.32
C LYS A 126 3.50 18.00 17.21
N VAL A 127 3.48 17.55 15.95
CA VAL A 127 3.86 18.36 14.79
C VAL A 127 2.97 19.60 14.66
N PHE A 128 1.65 19.46 14.82
CA PHE A 128 0.76 20.61 14.71
C PHE A 128 0.96 21.64 15.82
N ALA A 129 1.25 21.19 17.05
CA ALA A 129 1.60 22.07 18.15
C ALA A 129 2.92 22.81 17.88
N GLU A 130 3.96 22.11 17.44
CA GLU A 130 5.28 22.67 17.13
C GLU A 130 5.22 23.64 15.94
N GLN A 131 4.43 23.32 14.92
CA GLN A 131 4.32 24.12 13.69
C GLN A 131 3.34 25.28 13.82
N GLY A 132 2.44 25.28 14.81
CA GLY A 132 1.37 26.27 14.92
C GLY A 132 0.40 26.27 13.73
N THR A 133 0.26 25.13 13.05
CA THR A 133 -0.60 24.95 11.86
C THR A 133 -1.13 23.53 11.86
N LYS A 134 -2.41 23.39 11.51
CA LYS A 134 -3.09 22.09 11.40
C LYS A 134 -3.47 21.85 9.94
N VAL A 135 -3.30 20.62 9.49
CA VAL A 135 -3.77 20.12 8.19
C VAL A 135 -4.67 18.92 8.44
N ASP A 136 -5.76 18.80 7.70
CA ASP A 136 -6.61 17.61 7.74
C ASP A 136 -5.90 16.45 7.05
N TYR A 137 -5.92 15.27 7.66
CA TYR A 137 -5.29 14.07 7.13
C TYR A 137 -6.16 12.85 7.43
N LEU A 138 -5.96 11.79 6.65
CA LEU A 138 -6.60 10.49 6.89
C LEU A 138 -5.55 9.44 7.23
N VAL A 139 -5.91 8.47 8.07
CA VAL A 139 -5.15 7.23 8.28
C VAL A 139 -5.96 6.05 7.79
N GLY A 140 -5.39 5.31 6.84
CA GLY A 140 -6.01 4.14 6.25
C GLY A 140 -5.02 3.00 6.12
N THR A 141 -5.43 1.96 5.40
CA THR A 141 -4.62 0.75 5.27
C THR A 141 -4.72 0.14 3.90
N MET A 142 -3.66 -0.57 3.54
CA MET A 142 -3.69 -1.43 2.37
C MET A 142 -4.42 -2.74 2.72
N ILE A 143 -5.36 -3.15 1.88
CA ILE A 143 -5.99 -4.47 1.94
C ILE A 143 -5.28 -5.36 0.93
N GLU A 144 -4.27 -6.06 1.42
CA GLU A 144 -3.36 -6.89 0.59
C GLU A 144 -3.09 -8.27 1.17
N LEU A 145 -3.73 -8.60 2.29
CA LEU A 145 -3.74 -9.95 2.86
C LEU A 145 -5.17 -10.49 2.86
N PRO A 146 -5.40 -11.79 2.53
CA PRO A 146 -6.72 -12.39 2.51
C PRO A 146 -7.44 -12.23 3.86
N ARG A 147 -6.70 -12.35 4.98
CA ARG A 147 -7.25 -12.12 6.32
C ARG A 147 -7.85 -10.73 6.46
N ALA A 148 -7.17 -9.69 5.98
CA ALA A 148 -7.65 -8.31 6.07
C ALA A 148 -8.94 -8.09 5.28
N ALA A 149 -9.08 -8.71 4.11
CA ALA A 149 -10.32 -8.71 3.34
C ALA A 149 -11.45 -9.44 4.07
N ILE A 150 -11.18 -10.61 4.66
CA ILE A 150 -12.17 -11.42 5.36
C ILE A 150 -12.75 -10.72 6.61
N VAL A 151 -11.90 -10.01 7.38
CA VAL A 151 -12.29 -9.27 8.59
C VAL A 151 -12.33 -7.75 8.37
N ALA A 152 -12.63 -7.31 7.16
CA ALA A 152 -12.58 -5.90 6.77
C ALA A 152 -13.52 -4.99 7.59
N ASP A 153 -14.61 -5.52 8.13
CA ASP A 153 -15.48 -4.83 9.08
C ASP A 153 -14.73 -4.40 10.35
N GLN A 154 -13.89 -5.29 10.91
CA GLN A 154 -13.07 -4.96 12.06
C GLN A 154 -12.02 -3.91 11.71
N ILE A 155 -11.33 -4.08 10.58
CA ILE A 155 -10.30 -3.13 10.13
C ILE A 155 -10.89 -1.73 9.90
N ALA A 156 -12.10 -1.63 9.33
CA ALA A 156 -12.79 -0.38 9.04
C ALA A 156 -13.21 0.43 10.29
N GLN A 157 -13.20 -0.18 11.48
CA GLN A 157 -13.38 0.57 12.74
C GLN A 157 -12.26 1.61 12.92
N GLU A 158 -11.03 1.27 12.50
CA GLU A 158 -9.86 2.14 12.61
C GLU A 158 -9.53 2.85 11.30
N ALA A 159 -9.60 2.13 10.16
CA ALA A 159 -9.23 2.67 8.87
C ALA A 159 -10.27 3.68 8.33
N GLU A 160 -9.80 4.83 7.86
CA GLU A 160 -10.63 5.85 7.23
C GLU A 160 -10.76 5.64 5.72
N PHE A 161 -9.84 4.87 5.12
CA PHE A 161 -9.89 4.41 3.74
C PHE A 161 -9.19 3.07 3.57
N PHE A 162 -9.57 2.34 2.52
CA PHE A 162 -8.87 1.16 2.02
C PHE A 162 -8.23 1.42 0.67
N SER A 163 -7.04 0.86 0.46
CA SER A 163 -6.47 0.68 -0.87
C SER A 163 -6.16 -0.79 -1.08
N TYR A 164 -6.72 -1.42 -2.10
CA TYR A 164 -6.40 -2.79 -2.42
C TYR A 164 -5.02 -2.88 -3.07
N GLY A 165 -4.08 -3.52 -2.36
CA GLY A 165 -2.77 -3.92 -2.87
C GLY A 165 -2.92 -5.26 -3.58
N THR A 166 -3.49 -5.23 -4.78
CA THR A 166 -3.90 -6.47 -5.47
C THR A 166 -2.74 -7.33 -5.92
N ASN A 167 -1.54 -6.78 -6.07
CA ASN A 167 -0.35 -7.59 -6.36
C ASN A 167 -0.10 -8.60 -5.22
N ASP A 168 0.05 -8.11 -3.98
CA ASP A 168 0.28 -8.95 -2.80
C ASP A 168 -0.95 -9.78 -2.43
N LEU A 169 -2.16 -9.25 -2.66
CA LEU A 169 -3.39 -10.02 -2.49
C LEU A 169 -3.45 -11.21 -3.46
N THR A 170 -3.09 -11.02 -4.73
CA THR A 170 -2.99 -12.11 -5.72
C THR A 170 -1.93 -13.12 -5.29
N GLN A 171 -0.74 -12.66 -4.89
CA GLN A 171 0.36 -13.54 -4.42
C GLN A 171 -0.12 -14.48 -3.30
N THR A 172 -0.75 -13.91 -2.28
CA THR A 172 -1.21 -14.66 -1.09
C THR A 172 -2.47 -15.47 -1.33
N THR A 173 -3.33 -15.07 -2.28
CA THR A 173 -4.54 -15.83 -2.63
C THR A 173 -4.21 -17.06 -3.46
N PHE A 174 -3.32 -16.93 -4.45
CA PHE A 174 -2.91 -18.06 -5.29
C PHE A 174 -1.76 -18.88 -4.69
N GLY A 175 -1.01 -18.33 -3.73
CA GLY A 175 0.23 -18.94 -3.26
C GLY A 175 1.37 -18.80 -4.28
N LEU A 176 1.46 -17.65 -4.94
CA LEU A 176 2.44 -17.34 -5.98
C LEU A 176 3.42 -16.28 -5.51
N SER A 177 4.71 -16.56 -5.66
CA SER A 177 5.76 -15.52 -5.63
C SER A 177 5.84 -14.90 -7.02
N ARG A 178 5.59 -13.60 -7.14
CA ARG A 178 5.64 -12.86 -8.42
C ARG A 178 7.01 -12.97 -9.08
N ASP A 179 8.07 -12.96 -8.28
CA ASP A 179 9.46 -13.04 -8.77
C ASP A 179 9.80 -14.43 -9.34
N ASP A 180 9.12 -15.48 -8.86
CA ASP A 180 9.35 -16.86 -9.30
C ASP A 180 8.32 -17.36 -10.33
N ALA A 181 7.14 -16.75 -10.36
CA ALA A 181 6.00 -17.22 -11.14
C ALA A 181 6.25 -17.14 -12.66
N GLY A 182 7.14 -16.26 -13.11
CA GLY A 182 7.56 -16.19 -14.52
C GLY A 182 8.15 -17.49 -15.08
N ARG A 183 8.56 -18.44 -14.23
CA ARG A 183 9.08 -19.75 -14.65
C ARG A 183 8.00 -20.71 -15.16
N PHE A 184 6.74 -20.50 -14.78
CA PHE A 184 5.66 -21.44 -15.13
C PHE A 184 4.35 -20.76 -15.55
N LEU A 185 4.07 -19.52 -15.14
CA LEU A 185 2.83 -18.82 -15.53
C LEU A 185 2.61 -18.76 -17.05
N PRO A 186 3.62 -18.50 -17.90
CA PRO A 186 3.44 -18.55 -19.35
C PRO A 186 2.90 -19.89 -19.83
N PHE A 187 3.40 -21.00 -19.27
CA PHE A 187 2.91 -22.35 -19.58
C PHE A 187 1.45 -22.54 -19.16
N TYR A 188 1.06 -22.04 -17.97
CA TYR A 188 -0.32 -22.12 -17.49
C TYR A 188 -1.31 -21.39 -18.41
N VAL A 189 -0.91 -20.23 -18.94
CA VAL A 189 -1.74 -19.44 -19.87
C VAL A 189 -1.79 -20.10 -21.25
N GLU A 190 -0.66 -20.56 -21.77
CA GLU A 190 -0.57 -21.24 -23.08
C GLU A 190 -1.40 -22.54 -23.12
N HIS A 191 -1.51 -23.22 -21.98
CA HIS A 191 -2.27 -24.48 -21.86
C HIS A 191 -3.68 -24.28 -21.28
N GLU A 192 -4.18 -23.03 -21.24
CA GLU A 192 -5.54 -22.69 -20.80
C GLU A 192 -5.87 -23.16 -19.37
N ILE A 193 -4.87 -23.38 -18.52
CA ILE A 193 -5.07 -23.68 -17.10
C ILE A 193 -5.55 -22.42 -16.38
N LEU A 194 -4.97 -21.27 -16.76
CA LEU A 194 -5.46 -19.95 -16.40
C LEU A 194 -5.80 -19.18 -17.68
N PRO A 195 -6.92 -18.42 -17.69
CA PRO A 195 -7.30 -17.66 -18.87
C PRO A 195 -6.36 -16.48 -19.17
N TYR A 196 -5.63 -15.99 -18.16
CA TYR A 196 -4.69 -14.88 -18.25
C TYR A 196 -3.72 -14.89 -17.07
N ASP A 197 -2.65 -14.10 -17.16
CA ASP A 197 -1.73 -13.85 -16.05
C ASP A 197 -2.45 -13.07 -14.93
N PRO A 198 -2.61 -13.65 -13.72
CA PRO A 198 -3.37 -13.02 -12.63
C PRO A 198 -2.67 -11.80 -12.02
N PHE A 199 -1.43 -11.50 -12.41
CA PHE A 199 -0.73 -10.25 -12.03
C PHE A 199 -0.92 -9.11 -13.04
N GLN A 200 -1.51 -9.40 -14.21
CA GLN A 200 -1.81 -8.40 -15.24
C GLN A 200 -3.29 -8.02 -15.25
N THR A 201 -4.15 -9.04 -15.22
CA THR A 201 -5.60 -8.89 -15.15
C THR A 201 -6.09 -9.60 -13.91
N ILE A 202 -6.93 -8.91 -13.13
CA ILE A 202 -7.39 -9.44 -11.86
C ILE A 202 -8.19 -10.74 -12.04
N ASP A 203 -7.87 -11.73 -11.23
CA ASP A 203 -8.70 -12.92 -11.07
C ASP A 203 -10.04 -12.51 -10.44
N VAL A 204 -11.12 -12.64 -11.22
CA VAL A 204 -12.46 -12.22 -10.78
C VAL A 204 -13.04 -13.18 -9.74
N GLU A 205 -12.74 -14.48 -9.85
CA GLU A 205 -13.42 -15.54 -9.09
C GLU A 205 -12.79 -15.79 -7.72
N GLY A 206 -11.49 -15.57 -7.56
CA GLY A 206 -10.80 -15.64 -6.27
C GLY A 206 -10.52 -14.26 -5.68
N VAL A 207 -9.55 -13.53 -6.25
CA VAL A 207 -9.10 -12.23 -5.74
C VAL A 207 -10.23 -11.20 -5.78
N GLY A 208 -11.03 -11.18 -6.85
CA GLY A 208 -12.19 -10.33 -7.01
C GLY A 208 -13.28 -10.58 -5.97
N GLU A 209 -13.50 -11.82 -5.55
CA GLU A 209 -14.45 -12.16 -4.48
C GLU A 209 -13.94 -11.74 -3.10
N LEU A 210 -12.62 -11.84 -2.84
CA LEU A 210 -12.03 -11.23 -1.64
C LEU A 210 -12.24 -9.71 -1.62
N MET A 211 -12.05 -9.04 -2.75
CA MET A 211 -12.34 -7.60 -2.86
C MET A 211 -13.82 -7.28 -2.63
N ARG A 212 -14.74 -8.02 -3.26
CA ARG A 212 -16.18 -7.84 -3.07
C ARG A 212 -16.55 -7.96 -1.61
N TRP A 213 -16.07 -9.02 -0.95
CA TRP A 213 -16.32 -9.29 0.46
C TRP A 213 -15.76 -8.18 1.35
N GLY A 214 -14.51 -7.78 1.12
CA GLY A 214 -13.85 -6.75 1.92
C GLY A 214 -14.49 -5.37 1.76
N VAL A 215 -14.88 -4.98 0.54
CA VAL A 215 -15.59 -3.70 0.30
C VAL A 215 -16.93 -3.68 1.03
N LYS A 216 -17.71 -4.76 0.90
CA LYS A 216 -19.02 -4.89 1.56
C LYS A 216 -18.87 -4.77 3.08
N ARG A 217 -18.02 -5.61 3.69
CA ARG A 217 -17.83 -5.63 5.16
C ARG A 217 -17.23 -4.34 5.71
N GLY A 218 -16.28 -3.74 5.00
CA GLY A 218 -15.72 -2.45 5.38
C GLY A 218 -16.81 -1.36 5.42
N ARG A 219 -17.70 -1.33 4.42
CA ARG A 219 -18.80 -0.36 4.35
C ARG A 219 -19.96 -0.65 5.30
N GLU A 220 -20.17 -1.90 5.71
CA GLU A 220 -21.10 -2.24 6.80
C GLU A 220 -20.71 -1.53 8.11
N THR A 221 -19.40 -1.40 8.37
CA THR A 221 -18.90 -0.70 9.56
C THR A 221 -18.75 0.80 9.34
N ARG A 222 -18.28 1.22 8.16
CA ARG A 222 -18.09 2.64 7.80
C ARG A 222 -18.75 2.93 6.45
N PRO A 223 -20.04 3.36 6.41
CA PRO A 223 -20.80 3.51 5.16
C PRO A 223 -20.16 4.43 4.10
N LYS A 224 -19.39 5.43 4.55
CA LYS A 224 -18.67 6.38 3.68
C LYS A 224 -17.17 6.03 3.51
N LEU A 225 -16.78 4.79 3.78
CA LEU A 225 -15.40 4.33 3.62
C LEU A 225 -14.96 4.54 2.17
N LYS A 226 -13.91 5.36 1.99
CA LYS A 226 -13.22 5.52 0.72
C LYS A 226 -12.45 4.24 0.42
N VAL A 227 -12.69 3.62 -0.72
CA VAL A 227 -12.02 2.38 -1.13
C VAL A 227 -11.47 2.56 -2.53
N GLY A 228 -10.19 2.25 -2.73
CA GLY A 228 -9.59 2.22 -4.06
C GLY A 228 -8.71 1.00 -4.27
N ILE A 229 -8.01 0.99 -5.38
CA ILE A 229 -7.02 -0.03 -5.77
C ILE A 229 -5.76 0.67 -6.25
N CYS A 230 -4.61 0.06 -5.97
CA CYS A 230 -3.32 0.49 -6.50
C CYS A 230 -2.56 -0.69 -7.10
N GLY A 231 -1.62 -0.40 -8.01
CA GLY A 231 -0.77 -1.39 -8.64
C GLY A 231 -1.10 -1.60 -10.13
N GLU A 232 -0.65 -2.72 -10.68
CA GLU A 232 -0.76 -3.01 -12.12
C GLU A 232 -2.22 -3.10 -12.59
N HIS A 233 -3.06 -3.78 -11.80
CA HIS A 233 -4.48 -3.95 -12.10
C HIS A 233 -5.25 -2.62 -12.17
N GLY A 234 -4.77 -1.56 -11.50
CA GLY A 234 -5.40 -0.24 -11.55
C GLY A 234 -5.36 0.42 -12.93
N GLY A 235 -4.54 -0.07 -13.85
CA GLY A 235 -4.44 0.40 -15.23
C GLY A 235 -4.90 -0.62 -16.28
N ASP A 236 -5.44 -1.77 -15.86
CA ASP A 236 -5.95 -2.82 -16.75
C ASP A 236 -7.46 -2.62 -16.99
N PRO A 237 -7.94 -2.47 -18.25
CA PRO A 237 -9.34 -2.17 -18.51
C PRO A 237 -10.35 -3.15 -17.89
N ALA A 238 -10.07 -4.45 -17.92
CA ALA A 238 -10.98 -5.46 -17.35
C ALA A 238 -11.03 -5.34 -15.81
N SER A 239 -9.88 -5.17 -15.18
CA SER A 239 -9.76 -4.95 -13.73
C SER A 239 -10.42 -3.64 -13.28
N VAL A 240 -10.27 -2.56 -14.04
CA VAL A 240 -10.95 -1.27 -13.78
C VAL A 240 -12.46 -1.42 -13.84
N LYS A 241 -12.99 -2.16 -14.83
CA LYS A 241 -14.42 -2.46 -14.93
C LYS A 241 -14.91 -3.29 -13.74
N LEU A 242 -14.13 -4.26 -13.25
CA LEU A 242 -14.47 -4.97 -12.01
C LEU A 242 -14.52 -4.00 -10.82
N CYS A 243 -13.52 -3.14 -10.66
CA CYS A 243 -13.46 -2.16 -9.57
C CYS A 243 -14.70 -1.25 -9.56
N HIS A 244 -15.15 -0.80 -10.73
CA HIS A 244 -16.40 -0.05 -10.91
C HIS A 244 -17.61 -0.86 -10.41
N LYS A 245 -17.78 -2.11 -10.86
CA LYS A 245 -18.87 -3.00 -10.43
C LYS A 245 -18.88 -3.30 -8.93
N LEU A 246 -17.70 -3.35 -8.30
CA LEU A 246 -17.56 -3.51 -6.85
C LEU A 246 -17.81 -2.21 -6.08
N GLY A 247 -18.00 -1.09 -6.78
CA GLY A 247 -18.28 0.22 -6.23
C GLY A 247 -17.05 0.88 -5.60
N LEU A 248 -15.83 0.60 -6.09
CA LEU A 248 -14.64 1.35 -5.65
C LEU A 248 -14.76 2.83 -6.01
N ASN A 249 -14.15 3.69 -5.19
CA ASN A 249 -14.16 5.15 -5.36
C ASN A 249 -13.11 5.64 -6.37
N TYR A 250 -12.00 4.91 -6.53
CA TYR A 250 -10.94 5.27 -7.46
C TYR A 250 -10.09 4.06 -7.86
N VAL A 251 -9.38 4.20 -8.98
CA VAL A 251 -8.28 3.34 -9.40
C VAL A 251 -7.00 4.16 -9.47
N SER A 252 -5.86 3.58 -9.08
CA SER A 252 -4.55 4.22 -9.11
C SER A 252 -3.57 3.36 -9.89
N CYS A 253 -2.90 3.96 -10.87
CA CYS A 253 -1.98 3.29 -11.80
C CYS A 253 -0.78 4.18 -12.13
N SER A 254 0.20 3.62 -12.84
CA SER A 254 1.36 4.37 -13.30
C SER A 254 0.97 5.52 -14.25
N PRO A 255 1.75 6.61 -14.31
CA PRO A 255 1.36 7.83 -15.05
C PRO A 255 0.93 7.58 -16.50
N PHE A 256 1.62 6.69 -17.21
CA PHE A 256 1.33 6.37 -18.61
C PHE A 256 0.04 5.56 -18.80
N ARG A 257 -0.45 4.88 -17.77
CA ARG A 257 -1.71 4.10 -17.81
C ARG A 257 -2.93 4.92 -17.41
N VAL A 258 -2.77 6.15 -16.91
CA VAL A 258 -3.88 7.04 -16.52
C VAL A 258 -4.90 7.25 -17.64
N PRO A 259 -4.53 7.52 -18.90
CA PRO A 259 -5.51 7.66 -19.98
C PRO A 259 -6.33 6.39 -20.23
N ILE A 260 -5.69 5.22 -20.12
CA ILE A 260 -6.32 3.91 -20.30
C ILE A 260 -7.33 3.66 -19.17
N ALA A 261 -6.93 3.89 -17.92
CA ALA A 261 -7.80 3.74 -16.76
C ALA A 261 -9.01 4.67 -16.83
N ARG A 262 -8.83 5.93 -17.26
CA ARG A 262 -9.93 6.88 -17.47
C ARG A 262 -10.92 6.42 -18.54
N LEU A 263 -10.42 5.93 -19.68
CA LEU A 263 -11.27 5.42 -20.76
C LEU A 263 -12.05 4.18 -20.29
N ALA A 264 -11.37 3.24 -19.63
CA ALA A 264 -12.00 2.02 -19.13
C ALA A 264 -13.07 2.31 -18.07
N ALA A 265 -12.82 3.27 -17.16
CA ALA A 265 -13.81 3.70 -16.17
C ALA A 265 -15.04 4.36 -16.81
N ALA A 266 -14.83 5.20 -17.84
CA ALA A 266 -15.94 5.81 -18.59
C ALA A 266 -16.79 4.75 -19.31
N GLN A 267 -16.15 3.77 -19.95
CA GLN A 267 -16.85 2.64 -20.57
C GLN A 267 -17.64 1.82 -19.54
N ALA A 268 -17.05 1.55 -18.37
CA ALA A 268 -17.72 0.83 -17.29
C ALA A 268 -19.01 1.53 -16.85
N ALA A 269 -18.97 2.86 -16.72
CA ALA A 269 -20.13 3.66 -16.33
C ALA A 269 -21.23 3.68 -17.41
N LEU A 270 -20.86 3.73 -18.69
CA LEU A 270 -21.84 3.69 -19.80
C LEU A 270 -22.52 2.31 -19.92
N GLU A 271 -21.75 1.23 -19.77
CA GLU A 271 -22.27 -0.15 -19.81
C GLU A 271 -23.24 -0.47 -18.66
N GLU A 272 -23.20 0.29 -17.57
CA GLU A 272 -24.15 0.19 -16.44
C GLU A 272 -25.46 0.90 -16.77
N VAL A 273 -25.39 2.11 -17.33
CA VAL A 273 -26.59 2.90 -17.73
C VAL A 273 -27.41 2.18 -18.80
N ASP A 274 -26.76 1.48 -19.73
CA ASP A 274 -27.47 0.73 -20.79
C ASP A 274 -28.19 -0.54 -20.29
N LYS A 275 -28.00 -0.93 -19.02
CA LYS A 275 -28.61 -2.13 -18.41
C LYS A 275 -29.81 -1.81 -17.51
N ASP A 276 -29.99 -0.55 -17.13
CA ASP A 276 -31.13 -0.03 -16.38
C ASP A 276 -32.24 0.48 -17.32
#